data_AF-A0A161R9Y3-F1
#
_entry.id   AF-A0A161R9Y3-F1
#
_cell.length_a   1.000
_cell.length_b   1.000
_cell.length_c   1.000
_cell.angle_alpha   90.00
_cell.angle_beta   90.00
_cell.angle_gamma   90.00
#
_symmetry.space_group_name_H-M   'P 1'
#
loop_
_entity.id
_entity.type
_entity.pdbx_description
1 polymer ?
#
loop_
_entity_poly.entity_id
_entity_poly.type
_entity_poly.pdbx_seq_one_letter_code
_entity_poly.pdbx_strand_id
1 'polypeptide(L)'
;MRSKTDWPPEVVGVLDLLESQPPEAAMLVGCFLAAVAHPDHVAELAMFDKLPSAARMAVGRFFSFFLAGGLDDAGREKLHSHMQAWFVRQRRFR
;
A
#
# COMPACT_ATOMS: atom_id res chain seq x y z
N MET A 1 -3.16 -14.53 -8.60
CA MET A 1 -3.53 -13.32 -7.85
C MET A 1 -5.03 -13.35 -7.63
N ARG A 2 -5.54 -13.16 -6.40
CA ARG A 2 -6.98 -12.91 -6.20
C ARG A 2 -7.40 -11.73 -7.07
N SER A 3 -8.57 -11.83 -7.70
CA SER A 3 -9.03 -10.85 -8.69
C SER A 3 -9.01 -9.44 -8.11
N LYS A 4 -8.41 -8.48 -8.84
CA LYS A 4 -8.39 -7.05 -8.45
C LYS A 4 -9.81 -6.45 -8.39
N THR A 5 -10.84 -7.18 -8.84
CA THR A 5 -12.26 -6.81 -8.71
C THR A 5 -12.77 -6.74 -7.27
N ASP A 6 -12.07 -7.34 -6.30
CA ASP A 6 -12.54 -7.38 -4.91
C ASP A 6 -12.05 -6.18 -4.07
N TRP A 7 -11.61 -5.11 -4.74
CA TRP A 7 -11.01 -3.95 -4.10
C TRP A 7 -11.65 -2.65 -4.58
N PRO A 8 -11.78 -1.64 -3.70
CA PRO A 8 -12.10 -0.28 -4.11
C PRO A 8 -11.08 0.27 -5.13
N PRO A 9 -11.49 1.17 -6.04
CA PRO A 9 -10.60 1.73 -7.07
C PRO A 9 -9.32 2.35 -6.51
N GLU A 10 -9.38 2.98 -5.35
CA GLU A 10 -8.25 3.63 -4.68
C GLU A 10 -7.22 2.60 -4.21
N VAL A 11 -7.68 1.43 -3.76
CA VAL A 11 -6.82 0.30 -3.38
C VAL A 11 -6.22 -0.36 -4.62
N VAL A 12 -7.00 -0.54 -5.68
CA VAL A 12 -6.49 -1.08 -6.95
C VAL A 12 -5.40 -0.16 -7.50
N GLY A 13 -5.64 1.15 -7.56
CA GLY A 13 -4.70 2.11 -8.12
C GLY A 13 -3.36 2.16 -7.38
N VAL A 14 -3.35 2.01 -6.05
CA VAL A 14 -2.09 2.01 -5.28
C VAL A 14 -1.36 0.66 -5.35
N LEU A 15 -2.08 -0.46 -5.48
CA LEU A 15 -1.49 -1.77 -5.72
C LEU A 15 -0.89 -1.89 -7.13
N ASP A 16 -1.58 -1.34 -8.15
CA ASP A 16 -1.05 -1.25 -9.51
C ASP A 16 0.21 -0.39 -9.55
N LEU A 17 0.19 0.75 -8.83
CA LEU A 17 1.36 1.58 -8.67
C LEU A 17 2.51 0.78 -8.05
N LEU A 18 2.28 0.11 -6.92
CA LEU A 18 3.27 -0.71 -6.21
C LEU A 18 3.96 -1.72 -7.14
N GLU A 19 3.19 -2.42 -7.97
CA GLU A 19 3.69 -3.42 -8.92
C GLU A 19 4.50 -2.81 -10.08
N SER A 20 4.22 -1.55 -10.43
CA SER A 20 4.90 -0.83 -11.53
C SER A 20 6.19 -0.10 -11.11
N GLN A 21 6.41 0.09 -9.82
CA GLN A 21 7.56 0.85 -9.32
C GLN A 21 8.88 0.06 -9.40
N PRO A 22 10.03 0.73 -9.59
CA PRO A 22 11.33 0.11 -9.37
C PRO A 22 11.48 -0.33 -7.90
N PRO A 23 12.34 -1.32 -7.59
CA PRO A 23 12.35 -2.00 -6.29
C PRO A 23 12.41 -1.09 -5.06
N GLU A 24 13.21 -0.03 -5.12
CA GLU A 24 13.35 0.93 -4.01
C GLU A 24 12.07 1.73 -3.77
N ALA A 25 11.46 2.27 -4.84
CA ALA A 25 10.20 3.00 -4.75
C ALA A 25 9.03 2.07 -4.39
N ALA A 26 9.02 0.83 -4.90
CA ALA A 26 8.05 -0.18 -4.53
C ALA A 26 8.12 -0.51 -3.04
N MET A 27 9.33 -0.63 -2.48
CA MET A 27 9.51 -0.86 -1.04
C MET A 27 8.91 0.28 -0.21
N LEU A 28 9.14 1.54 -0.61
CA LEU A 28 8.58 2.70 0.10
C LEU A 28 7.05 2.74 0.03
N VAL A 29 6.46 2.49 -1.14
CA VAL A 29 4.99 2.40 -1.30
C VAL A 29 4.45 1.24 -0.45
N GLY A 30 5.10 0.09 -0.46
CA GLY A 30 4.69 -1.07 0.32
C GLY A 30 4.74 -0.80 1.83
N CYS A 31 5.79 -0.16 2.32
CA CYS A 31 5.92 0.25 3.72
C CYS A 31 4.80 1.22 4.11
N PHE A 32 4.49 2.19 3.25
CA PHE A 32 3.38 3.11 3.49
C PHE A 32 2.03 2.38 3.55
N LEU A 33 1.76 1.45 2.63
CA LEU A 33 0.50 0.69 2.65
C LEU A 33 0.34 -0.15 3.92
N ALA A 34 1.44 -0.74 4.41
CA ALA A 34 1.43 -1.44 5.70
C ALA A 34 1.21 -0.50 6.88
N ALA A 35 1.83 0.69 6.85
CA ALA A 35 1.64 1.76 7.84
C ALA A 35 0.18 2.19 7.98
N VAL A 36 -0.51 2.30 6.85
CA VAL A 36 -1.93 2.65 6.84
C VAL A 36 -2.78 1.48 7.35
N ALA A 37 -2.41 0.24 7.02
CA ALA A 37 -3.20 -0.93 7.40
C ALA A 37 -2.98 -1.39 8.86
N HIS A 38 -1.88 -1.00 9.53
CA HIS A 38 -1.56 -1.48 10.88
C HIS A 38 -0.77 -0.46 11.72
N PRO A 39 -1.14 -0.23 13.00
CA PRO A 39 -0.51 0.77 13.87
C PRO A 39 0.98 0.51 14.15
N ASP A 40 1.42 -0.74 14.14
CA ASP A 40 2.84 -1.11 14.35
C ASP A 40 3.79 -0.54 13.29
N HIS A 41 3.25 -0.08 12.16
CA HIS A 41 4.00 0.48 11.04
C HIS A 41 3.81 1.99 10.87
N VAL A 42 3.27 2.70 11.87
CA VAL A 42 2.92 4.12 11.73
C VAL A 42 4.14 5.03 11.46
N ALA A 43 5.34 4.62 11.92
CA ALA A 43 6.57 5.39 11.72
C ALA A 43 6.96 5.50 10.24
N GLU A 44 6.55 4.52 9.43
CA GLU A 44 6.81 4.42 8.01
C GLU A 44 6.00 5.44 7.20
N LEU A 45 4.97 6.08 7.78
CA LEU A 45 4.28 7.22 7.17
C LEU A 45 5.22 8.42 6.94
N ALA A 46 6.24 8.59 7.77
CA ALA A 46 7.24 9.65 7.60
C ALA A 46 8.10 9.49 6.33
N MET A 47 8.03 8.32 5.67
CA MET A 47 8.73 8.09 4.41
C MET A 47 7.96 8.62 3.18
N PHE A 48 6.75 9.16 3.37
CA PHE A 48 5.92 9.70 2.29
C PHE A 48 6.67 10.73 1.42
N ASP A 49 7.44 11.62 2.04
CA ASP A 49 8.20 12.66 1.31
C ASP A 49 9.31 12.11 0.43
N LYS A 50 9.76 10.88 0.71
CA LYS A 50 10.80 10.18 -0.08
C LYS A 50 10.24 9.52 -1.33
N LEU A 51 8.91 9.44 -1.47
CA LEU A 51 8.28 8.86 -2.65
C LEU A 51 8.48 9.78 -3.88
N PRO A 52 8.61 9.21 -5.09
CA PRO A 52 8.51 9.97 -6.33
C PRO A 52 7.18 10.74 -6.41
N SER A 53 7.16 11.90 -7.08
CA SER A 53 5.98 12.78 -7.14
C SER A 53 4.72 12.05 -7.64
N ALA A 54 4.84 11.22 -8.68
CA ALA A 54 3.74 10.41 -9.20
C ALA A 54 3.21 9.40 -8.16
N ALA A 55 4.10 8.82 -7.36
CA ALA A 55 3.73 7.88 -6.30
C ALA A 55 3.05 8.60 -5.13
N ARG A 56 3.54 9.78 -4.73
CA ARG A 56 2.92 10.60 -3.67
C ARG A 56 1.46 10.92 -3.95
N MET A 57 1.12 11.26 -5.19
CA MET A 57 -0.27 11.57 -5.56
C MET A 57 -1.20 10.37 -5.40
N ALA A 58 -0.81 9.18 -5.88
CA ALA A 58 -1.67 8.00 -5.75
C ALA A 58 -1.75 7.52 -4.30
N VAL A 59 -0.61 7.53 -3.59
CA VAL A 59 -0.54 7.15 -2.17
C VAL A 59 -1.35 8.13 -1.30
N GLY A 60 -1.28 9.43 -1.57
CA GLY A 60 -2.07 10.44 -0.87
C GLY A 60 -3.57 10.31 -1.11
N ARG A 61 -3.99 9.97 -2.34
CA ARG A 61 -5.40 9.64 -2.64
C ARG A 61 -5.87 8.42 -1.85
N PHE A 62 -5.09 7.34 -1.87
CA PHE A 62 -5.38 6.14 -1.08
C PHE A 62 -5.46 6.45 0.42
N PHE A 63 -4.52 7.24 0.95
CA PHE A 63 -4.53 7.62 2.36
C PHE A 63 -5.77 8.44 2.73
N SER A 64 -6.17 9.39 1.88
CA SER A 64 -7.38 10.20 2.09
C SER A 64 -8.63 9.32 2.09
N PHE A 65 -8.73 8.38 1.15
CA PHE A 65 -9.80 7.39 1.09
C PHE A 65 -9.86 6.52 2.36
N PHE A 66 -8.72 6.08 2.86
CA PHE A 66 -8.64 5.30 4.09
C PHE A 66 -9.11 6.09 5.32
N LEU A 67 -8.65 7.34 5.47
CA LEU A 67 -9.07 8.22 6.57
C LEU A 67 -10.58 8.53 6.54
N ALA A 68 -11.18 8.59 5.35
CA ALA A 68 -12.61 8.75 5.16
C ALA A 68 -13.43 7.47 5.47
N GLY A 69 -12.78 6.40 5.94
CA GLY A 69 -13.45 5.13 6.25
C GLY A 69 -13.72 4.26 5.02
N GLY A 70 -12.99 4.47 3.92
CA GLY A 70 -13.16 3.73 2.67
C GLY A 70 -12.89 2.22 2.76
N LEU A 71 -12.24 1.77 3.85
CA LEU A 71 -12.15 0.36 4.20
C LEU A 71 -12.80 0.10 5.57
N ASP A 72 -13.65 -0.91 5.62
CA ASP A 72 -14.11 -1.52 6.86
C ASP A 72 -13.00 -2.40 7.47
N ASP A 73 -13.21 -2.92 8.67
CA ASP A 73 -12.20 -3.69 9.40
C ASP A 73 -11.74 -4.93 8.62
N ALA A 74 -12.68 -5.62 7.96
CA ALA A 74 -12.38 -6.78 7.11
C ALA A 74 -11.52 -6.38 5.90
N GLY A 75 -11.81 -5.23 5.27
CA GLY A 75 -11.01 -4.66 4.19
C GLY A 75 -9.61 -4.29 4.64
N ARG A 76 -9.45 -3.73 5.84
CA ARG A 76 -8.15 -3.39 6.44
C ARG A 76 -7.32 -4.64 6.71
N GLU A 77 -7.91 -5.66 7.32
CA GLU A 77 -7.23 -6.94 7.60
C GLU A 77 -6.83 -7.67 6.31
N LYS A 78 -7.70 -7.65 5.30
CA LYS A 78 -7.41 -8.19 3.97
C LYS A 78 -6.24 -7.46 3.32
N LEU A 79 -6.18 -6.13 3.45
CA LEU A 79 -5.10 -5.32 2.89
C LEU A 79 -3.78 -5.60 3.61
N HIS A 80 -3.82 -5.66 4.94
CA HIS A 80 -2.66 -6.02 5.76
C HIS A 80 -2.10 -7.40 5.35
N SER A 81 -2.95 -8.42 5.26
CA SER A 81 -2.57 -9.76 4.82
C SER A 81 -1.98 -9.78 3.41
N HIS A 82 -2.54 -8.97 2.49
CA HIS A 82 -2.01 -8.81 1.14
C HIS A 82 -0.59 -8.24 1.17
N MET A 83 -0.37 -7.18 1.96
CA MET A 83 0.95 -6.53 2.07
C MET A 83 1.99 -7.46 2.69
N GLN A 84 1.64 -8.21 3.74
CA GLN A 84 2.54 -9.22 4.32
C GLN A 84 2.97 -10.26 3.27
N ALA A 85 2.03 -10.80 2.49
CA ALA A 85 2.32 -11.76 1.44
C ALA A 85 3.18 -11.15 0.32
N TRP A 86 3.02 -9.87 0.03
CA TRP A 86 3.85 -9.13 -0.92
C TRP A 86 5.29 -8.98 -0.40
N PHE A 87 5.50 -8.56 0.85
CA PHE A 87 6.84 -8.43 1.45
C PHE A 87 7.61 -9.75 1.49
N VAL A 88 6.93 -10.85 1.84
CA VAL A 88 7.53 -12.20 1.82
C VAL A 88 8.01 -12.55 0.41
N ARG A 89 7.26 -12.20 -0.63
CA ARG A 89 7.68 -12.40 -2.02
C ARG A 89 8.90 -11.55 -2.35
N GLN A 90 8.91 -10.26 -2.03
CA GLN A 90 10.05 -9.38 -2.32
C GLN A 90 11.35 -9.85 -1.66
N ARG A 91 11.28 -10.40 -0.44
CA ARG A 91 12.44 -10.99 0.25
C ARG A 91 13.00 -12.25 -0.42
N ARG A 92 12.21 -12.98 -1.20
CA ARG A 92 12.66 -14.19 -1.93
C ARG A 92 13.35 -13.87 -3.26
N PHE A 93 13.18 -12.65 -3.77
CA PHE A 93 13.78 -12.19 -5.02
C PHE A 93 14.99 -11.27 -4.81
N ARG A 94 15.44 -11.14 -3.55
CA ARG A 94 16.65 -10.40 -3.14
C ARG A 94 17.72 -11.40 -2.73
#